data_AF-I1XF26-F1
#
_entry.id   AF-I1XF26-F1
#
_cell.length_a   1.000
_cell.length_b   1.000
_cell.length_c   1.000
_cell.angle_alpha   90.00
_cell.angle_beta   90.00
_cell.angle_gamma   90.00
#
_symmetry.space_group_name_H-M   'P 1'
#
loop_
_entity.id
_entity.type
_entity.pdbx_description
1 polymer ?
#
loop_
_entity_poly.entity_id
_entity_poly.type
_entity_poly.pdbx_seq_one_letter_code
_entity_poly.pdbx_strand_id
1 'polypeptide(L)'
;MTEQLAVMKTQLMQQSELLQNQEQVQAMHQATAQQLQNRLQQLQKKVIELNKELLFYQNITQGNSTSELQIRDLQLRPETENSDQVRYRLVITQGKNISEPITGEVIIRLQNTEGEGDEAKAVDLNITEHPLNLRHVQIIEGVFNLGELSDPEQISVSLRQKDKILISRSFDWQTETPVGQ
;
A
#
# COMPACT_ATOMS: atom_id res chain seq x y z
N MET A 1 29.20 67.42 20.54
CA MET A 1 29.37 66.69 19.26
C MET A 1 29.64 65.20 19.47
N THR A 2 30.50 64.82 20.42
CA THR A 2 30.79 63.42 20.79
C THR A 2 29.57 62.66 21.36
N GLU A 3 28.75 63.33 22.18
CA GLU A 3 27.58 62.72 22.82
C GLU A 3 26.45 62.39 21.81
N GLN A 4 26.21 63.27 20.84
CA GLN A 4 25.30 63.00 19.71
C GLN A 4 25.76 61.81 18.85
N LEU A 5 27.08 61.65 18.66
CA LEU A 5 27.63 60.55 17.87
C LEU A 5 27.41 59.20 18.57
N ALA A 6 27.56 59.16 19.91
CA ALA A 6 27.31 57.97 20.71
C ALA A 6 25.83 57.57 20.68
N VAL A 7 24.92 58.55 20.84
CA VAL A 7 23.47 58.31 20.75
C VAL A 7 23.08 57.74 19.38
N MET A 8 23.58 58.34 18.30
CA MET A 8 23.29 57.88 16.93
C MET A 8 23.79 56.45 16.68
N LYS A 9 24.95 56.09 17.23
CA LYS A 9 25.53 54.74 17.10
C LYS A 9 24.71 53.68 17.84
N THR A 10 24.25 54.01 19.06
CA THR A 10 23.34 53.15 19.83
C THR A 10 22.01 52.95 19.10
N GLN A 11 21.48 54.01 18.50
CA GLN A 11 20.21 53.97 17.77
C GLN A 11 20.29 53.11 16.50
N LEU A 12 21.43 53.19 15.78
CA LEU A 12 21.74 52.30 14.64
C LEU A 12 21.86 50.84 15.05
N MET A 13 22.50 50.56 16.19
CA MET A 13 22.65 49.20 16.71
C MET A 13 21.30 48.60 17.09
N GLN A 14 20.43 49.37 17.75
CA GLN A 14 19.06 48.95 18.08
C GLN A 14 18.21 48.71 16.82
N GLN A 15 18.34 49.54 15.78
CA GLN A 15 17.66 49.31 14.50
C GLN A 15 18.14 48.03 13.82
N SER A 16 19.45 47.78 13.82
CA SER A 16 20.02 46.56 13.25
C SER A 16 19.50 45.31 13.96
N GLU A 17 19.48 45.31 15.30
CA GLU A 17 18.92 44.20 16.08
C GLU A 17 17.43 43.98 15.78
N LEU A 18 16.64 45.06 15.68
CA LEU A 18 15.22 44.97 15.35
C LEU A 18 14.99 44.36 13.96
N LEU A 19 15.80 44.77 12.96
CA LEU A 19 15.72 44.24 11.60
C LEU A 19 16.09 42.75 11.57
N GLN A 20 17.18 42.35 12.24
CA GLN A 20 17.57 40.94 12.32
C GLN A 20 16.48 40.08 13.00
N ASN A 21 15.85 40.61 14.05
CA ASN A 21 14.77 39.91 14.74
C ASN A 21 13.53 39.79 13.83
N GLN A 22 13.19 40.84 13.07
CA GLN A 22 12.13 40.76 12.07
C GLN A 22 12.42 39.73 10.97
N GLU A 23 13.65 39.70 10.44
CA GLU A 23 14.07 38.71 9.44
C GLU A 23 13.96 37.28 9.98
N GLN A 24 14.38 37.04 11.22
CA GLN A 24 14.22 35.73 11.87
C GLN A 24 12.75 35.33 12.01
N VAL A 25 11.90 36.25 12.48
CA VAL A 25 10.47 36.00 12.64
C VAL A 25 9.83 35.68 11.29
N GLN A 26 10.18 36.41 10.24
CA GLN A 26 9.70 36.15 8.88
C GLN A 26 10.17 34.79 8.35
N ALA A 27 11.45 34.45 8.52
CA ALA A 27 11.99 33.14 8.13
C ALA A 27 11.28 31.99 8.87
N MET A 28 11.02 32.16 10.17
CA MET A 28 10.28 31.20 10.99
C MET A 28 8.84 31.03 10.50
N HIS A 29 8.15 32.12 10.16
CA HIS A 29 6.81 32.07 9.59
C HIS A 29 6.79 31.35 8.24
N GLN A 30 7.75 31.63 7.37
CA GLN A 30 7.88 30.95 6.07
C GLN A 30 8.12 29.44 6.24
N ALA A 31 9.05 29.05 7.11
CA ALA A 31 9.32 27.65 7.40
C ALA A 31 8.09 26.92 7.96
N THR A 32 7.36 27.57 8.88
CA THR A 32 6.13 27.03 9.47
C THR A 32 5.03 26.88 8.42
N ALA A 33 4.86 27.87 7.55
CA ALA A 33 3.89 27.82 6.46
C ALA A 33 4.21 26.67 5.48
N GLN A 34 5.49 26.50 5.12
CA GLN A 34 5.92 25.40 4.26
C GLN A 34 5.68 24.03 4.91
N GLN A 35 5.97 23.88 6.21
CA GLN A 35 5.65 22.64 6.94
C GLN A 35 4.15 22.35 6.95
N LEU A 36 3.31 23.37 7.15
CA LEU A 36 1.86 23.21 7.16
C LEU A 36 1.34 22.80 5.78
N GLN A 37 1.84 23.42 4.71
CA GLN A 37 1.51 23.04 3.33
C GLN A 37 1.88 21.57 3.04
N ASN A 38 3.08 21.14 3.43
CA ASN A 38 3.51 19.76 3.24
C ASN A 38 2.61 18.76 3.98
N ARG A 39 2.22 19.08 5.23
CA ARG A 39 1.28 18.24 6.01
C ARG A 39 -0.11 18.19 5.38
N LEU A 40 -0.62 19.33 4.88
CA LEU A 40 -1.90 19.38 4.19
C LEU A 40 -1.89 18.51 2.93
N GLN A 41 -0.82 18.57 2.13
CA GLN A 41 -0.66 17.72 0.96
C GLN A 41 -0.62 16.22 1.33
N GLN A 42 0.09 15.85 2.39
CA GLN A 42 0.13 14.47 2.88
C GLN A 42 -1.26 13.99 3.34
N LEU A 43 -2.01 14.82 4.06
CA LEU A 43 -3.36 14.50 4.49
C LEU A 43 -4.33 14.37 3.30
N GLN A 44 -4.24 15.27 2.32
CA GLN A 44 -5.04 15.17 1.09
C GLN A 44 -4.75 13.88 0.33
N LYS A 45 -3.47 13.51 0.18
CA LYS A 45 -3.08 12.24 -0.43
C LYS A 45 -3.70 11.05 0.31
N LYS A 46 -3.68 11.06 1.65
CA LYS A 46 -4.26 10.00 2.48
C LYS A 46 -5.79 9.94 2.37
N VAL A 47 -6.48 11.09 2.27
CA VAL A 47 -7.93 11.13 2.05
C VAL A 47 -8.29 10.56 0.67
N ILE A 48 -7.52 10.87 -0.37
CA ILE A 48 -7.70 10.30 -1.71
C ILE A 48 -7.43 8.78 -1.68
N GLU A 49 -6.33 8.38 -1.03
CA GLU A 49 -6.05 7.06 -0.43
C GLU A 49 -7.33 6.28 -0.04
N LEU A 50 -7.88 6.74 1.06
CA LEU A 50 -9.00 6.12 1.75
C LEU A 50 -10.29 6.16 0.92
N ASN A 51 -10.54 7.24 0.17
CA ASN A 51 -11.72 7.33 -0.70
C ASN A 51 -11.65 6.34 -1.87
N LYS A 52 -10.46 6.15 -2.48
CA LYS A 52 -10.26 5.13 -3.51
C LYS A 52 -10.50 3.74 -2.94
N GLU A 53 -10.00 3.47 -1.74
CA GLU A 53 -10.23 2.21 -1.04
C GLU A 53 -11.71 1.99 -0.71
N LEU A 54 -12.41 3.02 -0.25
CA LEU A 54 -13.84 2.98 0.04
C LEU A 54 -14.70 2.77 -1.21
N LEU A 55 -14.41 3.48 -2.30
CA LEU A 55 -15.04 3.27 -3.60
C LEU A 55 -14.74 1.87 -4.16
N PHE A 56 -13.54 1.34 -3.92
CA PHE A 56 -13.22 -0.05 -4.24
C PHE A 56 -14.10 -1.02 -3.45
N TYR A 57 -14.26 -0.84 -2.13
CA TYR A 57 -15.19 -1.66 -1.32
C TYR A 57 -16.65 -1.52 -1.77
N GLN A 58 -17.08 -0.32 -2.14
CA GLN A 58 -18.42 -0.08 -2.69
C GLN A 58 -18.61 -0.80 -4.03
N ASN A 59 -17.67 -0.67 -4.96
CA ASN A 59 -17.73 -1.34 -6.25
C ASN A 59 -17.68 -2.88 -6.11
N ILE A 60 -16.93 -3.40 -5.15
CA ILE A 60 -16.93 -4.83 -4.79
C ILE A 60 -18.30 -5.30 -4.34
N THR A 61 -18.93 -4.55 -3.43
CA THR A 61 -20.19 -4.97 -2.80
C THR A 61 -21.42 -4.66 -3.67
N GLN A 62 -21.27 -3.88 -4.73
CA GLN A 62 -22.34 -3.42 -5.61
C GLN A 62 -22.25 -3.96 -7.05
N GLY A 63 -21.06 -4.36 -7.53
CA GLY A 63 -20.80 -4.67 -8.94
C GLY A 63 -21.10 -6.10 -9.40
N ASN A 64 -21.14 -7.08 -8.49
CA ASN A 64 -21.45 -8.48 -8.83
C ASN A 64 -22.73 -8.93 -8.13
N SER A 65 -23.81 -9.01 -8.90
CA SER A 65 -25.08 -9.62 -8.49
C SER A 65 -25.01 -11.15 -8.40
N THR A 66 -23.88 -11.75 -8.77
CA THR A 66 -23.61 -13.18 -8.63
C THR A 66 -23.28 -13.51 -7.17
N SER A 67 -23.91 -14.54 -6.60
CA SER A 67 -23.66 -15.02 -5.23
C SER A 67 -22.30 -15.75 -5.09
N GLU A 68 -21.41 -15.58 -6.05
CA GLU A 68 -20.24 -16.42 -6.25
C GLU A 68 -19.04 -15.94 -5.43
N LEU A 69 -18.27 -16.91 -4.92
CA LEU A 69 -17.01 -16.70 -4.23
C LEU A 69 -15.95 -16.22 -5.23
N GLN A 70 -15.20 -15.17 -4.90
CA GLN A 70 -14.24 -14.56 -5.81
C GLN A 70 -12.92 -14.21 -5.11
N ILE A 71 -11.81 -14.51 -5.81
CA ILE A 71 -10.48 -13.97 -5.53
C ILE A 71 -10.36 -12.70 -6.36
N ARG A 72 -10.57 -11.54 -5.74
CA ARG A 72 -10.97 -10.33 -6.47
C ARG A 72 -9.83 -9.42 -6.87
N ASP A 73 -8.85 -9.27 -5.99
CA ASP A 73 -7.67 -8.42 -6.22
C ASP A 73 -6.46 -8.95 -5.44
N LEU A 74 -5.28 -8.78 -6.02
CA LEU A 74 -3.99 -9.07 -5.39
C LEU A 74 -3.04 -7.92 -5.69
N GLN A 75 -2.59 -7.24 -4.65
CA GLN A 75 -1.65 -6.14 -4.77
C GLN A 75 -0.31 -6.55 -4.19
N LEU A 76 0.76 -6.26 -4.92
CA LEU A 76 2.13 -6.42 -4.48
C LEU A 76 2.75 -5.06 -4.26
N ARG A 77 3.49 -4.89 -3.17
CA ARG A 77 4.25 -3.69 -2.88
C ARG A 77 5.64 -4.07 -2.38
N PRO A 78 6.72 -3.61 -3.05
CA PRO A 78 8.07 -3.82 -2.53
C PRO A 78 8.23 -3.10 -1.18
N GLU A 79 8.99 -3.71 -0.26
CA GLU A 79 9.29 -3.06 1.01
C GLU A 79 10.37 -1.99 0.84
N THR A 80 10.14 -0.79 1.38
CA THR A 80 11.08 0.34 1.24
C THR A 80 12.41 0.13 1.97
N GLU A 81 12.43 -0.70 3.01
CA GLU A 81 13.62 -0.94 3.82
C GLU A 81 14.37 -2.23 3.43
N ASN A 82 13.73 -3.15 2.72
CA ASN A 82 14.31 -4.43 2.31
C ASN A 82 13.83 -4.81 0.90
N SER A 83 14.71 -4.71 -0.10
CA SER A 83 14.41 -5.05 -1.50
C SER A 83 13.98 -6.50 -1.69
N ASP A 84 14.36 -7.38 -0.76
CA ASP A 84 14.12 -8.81 -0.85
C ASP A 84 12.77 -9.18 -0.20
N GLN A 85 11.97 -8.18 0.18
CA GLN A 85 10.64 -8.37 0.75
C GLN A 85 9.58 -7.70 -0.12
N VAL A 86 8.54 -8.46 -0.42
CA VAL A 86 7.36 -7.96 -1.11
C VAL A 86 6.15 -8.21 -0.23
N ARG A 87 5.50 -7.13 0.20
CA ARG A 87 4.20 -7.19 0.86
C ARG A 87 3.13 -7.51 -0.16
N TYR A 88 2.24 -8.41 0.20
CA TYR A 88 1.04 -8.67 -0.60
C TYR A 88 -0.22 -8.36 0.20
N ARG A 89 -1.25 -7.97 -0.54
CA ARG A 89 -2.60 -7.76 -0.03
C ARG A 89 -3.60 -8.42 -0.97
N LEU A 90 -4.25 -9.46 -0.48
CA LEU A 90 -5.23 -10.26 -1.20
C LEU A 90 -6.63 -9.93 -0.71
N VAL A 91 -7.56 -9.69 -1.64
CA VAL A 91 -8.96 -9.40 -1.34
C VAL A 91 -9.84 -10.52 -1.86
N ILE A 92 -10.56 -11.15 -0.95
CA ILE A 92 -11.50 -12.24 -1.22
C ILE A 92 -12.91 -11.76 -0.88
N THR A 93 -13.85 -12.04 -1.76
CA THR A 93 -15.22 -11.52 -1.66
C THR A 93 -16.24 -12.62 -1.92
N GLN A 94 -17.39 -12.51 -1.29
CA GLN A 94 -18.52 -13.41 -1.47
C GLN A 94 -19.81 -12.60 -1.56
N GLY A 95 -20.73 -13.04 -2.42
CA GLY A 95 -22.01 -12.37 -2.63
C GLY A 95 -22.94 -12.35 -1.40
N LYS A 96 -24.14 -11.79 -1.55
CA LYS A 96 -25.01 -11.40 -0.42
C LYS A 96 -25.88 -12.53 0.19
N ASN A 97 -26.01 -13.69 -0.45
CA ASN A 97 -26.97 -14.73 -0.07
C ASN A 97 -26.38 -15.88 0.78
N ILE A 98 -25.48 -15.60 1.73
CA ILE A 98 -24.93 -16.66 2.59
C ILE A 98 -25.20 -16.35 4.07
N SER A 99 -25.82 -17.31 4.76
CA SER A 99 -26.14 -17.25 6.18
C SER A 99 -24.93 -17.50 7.07
N GLU A 100 -23.97 -18.30 6.61
CA GLU A 100 -22.82 -18.78 7.38
C GLU A 100 -21.48 -18.43 6.70
N PRO A 101 -20.42 -18.18 7.48
CA PRO A 101 -19.10 -17.93 6.91
C PRO A 101 -18.53 -19.19 6.25
N ILE A 102 -17.86 -19.03 5.10
CA ILE A 102 -17.00 -20.08 4.54
C ILE A 102 -15.73 -20.14 5.37
N THR A 103 -15.49 -21.29 5.97
CA THR A 103 -14.25 -21.58 6.71
C THR A 103 -13.35 -22.54 5.94
N GLY A 104 -12.03 -22.40 6.11
CA GLY A 104 -11.04 -23.22 5.43
C GLY A 104 -9.66 -22.57 5.43
N GLU A 105 -8.97 -22.66 4.31
CA GLU A 105 -7.61 -22.15 4.12
C GLU A 105 -7.48 -21.41 2.79
N VAL A 106 -6.62 -20.41 2.78
CA VAL A 106 -6.16 -19.72 1.58
C VAL A 106 -4.70 -20.08 1.39
N ILE A 107 -4.40 -20.75 0.29
CA ILE A 107 -3.05 -21.15 -0.07
C ILE A 107 -2.58 -20.22 -1.19
N ILE A 108 -1.47 -19.55 -0.96
CA ILE A 108 -0.83 -18.63 -1.89
C ILE A 108 0.52 -19.23 -2.27
N ARG A 109 0.76 -19.42 -3.56
CA ARG A 109 1.99 -20.01 -4.10
C ARG A 109 2.70 -19.00 -5.00
N LEU A 110 3.98 -18.82 -4.79
CA LEU A 110 4.88 -18.23 -5.80
C LEU A 110 5.36 -19.35 -6.70
N GLN A 111 5.26 -19.15 -8.01
CA GLN A 111 5.51 -20.19 -8.98
C GLN A 111 6.35 -19.67 -10.15
N ASN A 112 7.22 -20.54 -10.64
CA ASN A 112 7.85 -20.42 -11.96
C ASN A 112 7.39 -21.54 -12.87
N THR A 113 7.63 -21.38 -14.15
CA THR A 113 7.40 -22.39 -15.15
C THR A 113 8.73 -23.06 -15.51
N GLU A 114 8.83 -24.37 -15.36
CA GLU A 114 9.97 -25.16 -15.86
C GLU A 114 9.56 -25.94 -17.11
N GLY A 115 10.43 -25.93 -18.12
CA GLY A 115 10.22 -26.58 -19.42
C GLY A 115 9.74 -25.63 -20.51
N GLU A 116 9.59 -26.14 -21.73
CA GLU A 116 9.13 -25.37 -22.89
C GLU A 116 7.94 -26.08 -23.57
N GLY A 117 7.01 -25.28 -24.13
CA GLY A 117 5.86 -25.80 -24.86
C GLY A 117 4.87 -26.58 -23.97
N ASP A 118 4.30 -27.66 -24.50
CA ASP A 118 3.27 -28.45 -23.82
C ASP A 118 3.78 -29.23 -22.58
N GLU A 119 5.10 -29.28 -22.37
CA GLU A 119 5.70 -29.95 -21.19
C GLU A 119 5.98 -28.99 -20.02
N ALA A 120 5.67 -27.70 -20.18
CA ALA A 120 5.81 -26.68 -19.17
C ALA A 120 5.04 -27.04 -17.88
N LYS A 121 5.71 -27.03 -16.73
CA LYS A 121 5.12 -27.32 -15.41
C LYS A 121 5.36 -26.19 -14.44
N ALA A 122 4.34 -25.88 -13.64
CA ALA A 122 4.48 -24.96 -12.53
C ALA A 122 5.30 -25.59 -11.40
N VAL A 123 6.30 -24.87 -10.92
CA VAL A 123 7.16 -25.23 -9.80
C VAL A 123 6.95 -24.22 -8.68
N ASP A 124 6.60 -24.72 -7.49
CA ASP A 124 6.37 -23.89 -6.32
C ASP A 124 7.70 -23.42 -5.73
N LEU A 125 7.94 -22.11 -5.79
CA LEU A 125 9.07 -21.44 -5.16
C LEU A 125 8.82 -21.17 -3.67
N ASN A 126 7.59 -20.78 -3.35
CA ASN A 126 7.15 -20.52 -1.99
C ASN A 126 5.67 -20.84 -1.83
N ILE A 127 5.27 -21.31 -0.64
CA ILE A 127 3.88 -21.58 -0.29
C ILE A 127 3.60 -20.93 1.06
N THR A 128 2.53 -20.13 1.12
CA THR A 128 2.03 -19.53 2.36
C THR A 128 0.55 -19.87 2.53
N GLU A 129 0.16 -20.20 3.76
CA GLU A 129 -1.21 -20.55 4.10
C GLU A 129 -1.81 -19.56 5.11
N HIS A 130 -3.08 -19.23 4.93
CA HIS A 130 -3.84 -18.32 5.79
C HIS A 130 -5.19 -18.92 6.14
N PRO A 131 -5.73 -18.67 7.35
CA PRO A 131 -7.07 -19.11 7.69
C PRO A 131 -8.12 -18.38 6.83
N LEU A 132 -9.03 -19.14 6.22
CA LEU A 132 -10.23 -18.60 5.57
C LEU A 132 -11.37 -18.59 6.59
N ASN A 133 -11.94 -17.41 6.82
CA ASN A 133 -13.17 -17.21 7.58
C ASN A 133 -13.97 -16.07 6.93
N LEU A 134 -14.50 -16.36 5.76
CA LEU A 134 -15.10 -15.39 4.86
C LEU A 134 -16.61 -15.37 5.03
N ARG A 135 -17.16 -14.25 5.49
CA ARG A 135 -18.62 -14.02 5.46
C ARG A 135 -19.04 -13.20 4.25
N HIS A 136 -18.33 -12.11 3.98
CA HIS A 136 -18.61 -11.20 2.86
C HIS A 136 -17.32 -10.75 2.19
N VAL A 137 -16.37 -10.29 2.99
CA VAL A 137 -15.05 -9.85 2.55
C VAL A 137 -14.01 -10.31 3.55
N GLN A 138 -12.88 -10.81 3.06
CA GLN A 138 -11.70 -11.09 3.87
C GLN A 138 -10.48 -10.54 3.15
N ILE A 139 -9.66 -9.83 3.90
CA ILE A 139 -8.38 -9.29 3.45
C ILE A 139 -7.29 -10.14 4.09
N ILE A 140 -6.35 -10.59 3.28
CA ILE A 140 -5.19 -11.36 3.72
C ILE A 140 -3.95 -10.58 3.35
N GLU A 141 -3.12 -10.33 4.35
CA GLU A 141 -1.86 -9.59 4.21
C GLU A 141 -0.71 -10.47 4.67
N GLY A 142 0.44 -10.29 4.03
CA GLY A 142 1.66 -10.96 4.41
C GLY A 142 2.85 -10.47 3.60
N VAL A 143 3.98 -11.16 3.76
CA VAL A 143 5.25 -10.79 3.15
C VAL A 143 5.87 -12.01 2.52
N PHE A 144 6.22 -11.91 1.24
CA PHE A 144 7.13 -12.85 0.60
C PHE A 144 8.56 -12.41 0.86
N ASN A 145 9.39 -13.36 1.31
CA ASN A 145 10.84 -13.16 1.36
C ASN A 145 11.44 -13.76 0.09
N LEU A 146 11.91 -12.90 -0.81
CA LEU A 146 12.48 -13.25 -2.09
C LEU A 146 13.94 -13.70 -1.97
N GLY A 147 14.66 -13.36 -0.89
CA GLY A 147 16.02 -13.82 -0.53
C GLY A 147 16.84 -14.56 -1.61
N GLU A 148 16.67 -15.89 -1.70
CA GLU A 148 17.33 -16.77 -2.69
C GLU A 148 16.38 -17.29 -3.79
N LEU A 149 15.12 -16.86 -3.78
CA LEU A 149 14.14 -17.23 -4.79
C LEU A 149 14.47 -16.51 -6.11
N SER A 150 14.63 -17.28 -7.17
CA SER A 150 14.64 -16.76 -8.54
C SER A 150 13.36 -15.96 -8.80
N ASP A 151 13.47 -14.86 -9.55
CA ASP A 151 12.36 -13.95 -9.87
C ASP A 151 11.08 -14.74 -10.21
N PRO A 152 10.03 -14.67 -9.37
CA PRO A 152 8.81 -15.43 -9.59
C PRO A 152 8.08 -14.95 -10.85
N GLU A 153 7.50 -15.87 -11.61
CA GLU A 153 6.73 -15.55 -12.82
C GLU A 153 5.24 -15.36 -12.50
N GLN A 154 4.72 -16.14 -11.54
CA GLN A 154 3.30 -16.21 -11.26
C GLN A 154 3.01 -16.34 -9.76
N ILE A 155 1.85 -15.82 -9.35
CA ILE A 155 1.24 -16.09 -8.05
C ILE A 155 -0.05 -16.87 -8.26
N SER A 156 -0.15 -18.06 -7.67
CA SER A 156 -1.38 -18.84 -7.63
C SER A 156 -2.04 -18.75 -6.27
N VAL A 157 -3.31 -18.37 -6.24
CA VAL A 157 -4.13 -18.29 -5.03
C VAL A 157 -5.24 -19.31 -5.12
N SER A 158 -5.34 -20.20 -4.14
CA SER A 158 -6.40 -21.20 -4.04
C SER A 158 -7.09 -21.14 -2.69
N LEU A 159 -8.43 -21.12 -2.69
CA LEU A 159 -9.24 -21.28 -1.49
C LEU A 159 -9.63 -22.74 -1.36
N ARG A 160 -9.36 -23.31 -0.19
CA ARG A 160 -9.62 -24.71 0.12
C ARG A 160 -10.55 -24.81 1.33
N GLN A 161 -11.48 -25.74 1.26
CA GLN A 161 -12.24 -26.18 2.43
C GLN A 161 -12.08 -27.69 2.55
N LYS A 162 -11.41 -28.14 3.63
CA LYS A 162 -10.98 -29.54 3.79
C LYS A 162 -10.11 -29.96 2.59
N ASP A 163 -10.49 -30.97 1.83
CA ASP A 163 -9.72 -31.44 0.66
C ASP A 163 -10.21 -30.84 -0.66
N LYS A 164 -11.25 -30.00 -0.65
CA LYS A 164 -11.87 -29.44 -1.86
C LYS A 164 -11.36 -28.02 -2.13
N ILE A 165 -10.82 -27.81 -3.33
CA ILE A 165 -10.57 -26.46 -3.86
C ILE A 165 -11.92 -25.84 -4.25
N LEU A 166 -12.23 -24.70 -3.64
CA LEU A 166 -13.46 -23.95 -3.92
C LEU A 166 -13.30 -23.05 -5.15
N ILE A 167 -12.16 -22.36 -5.23
CA ILE A 167 -11.78 -21.50 -6.35
C ILE A 167 -10.26 -21.39 -6.37
N SER A 168 -9.69 -21.25 -7.56
CA SER A 168 -8.28 -20.94 -7.78
C SER A 168 -8.16 -19.84 -8.82
N ARG A 169 -7.18 -18.95 -8.65
CA ARG A 169 -6.86 -17.88 -9.59
C ARG A 169 -5.35 -17.63 -9.59
N SER A 170 -4.78 -17.54 -10.79
CA SER A 170 -3.40 -17.14 -10.99
C SER A 170 -3.29 -15.68 -11.41
N PHE A 171 -2.19 -15.05 -11.05
CA PHE A 171 -1.83 -13.67 -11.35
C PHE A 171 -0.39 -13.63 -11.84
N ASP A 172 -0.10 -12.85 -12.87
CA ASP A 172 1.28 -12.61 -13.29
C ASP A 172 2.01 -11.84 -12.19
N TRP A 173 3.27 -12.18 -11.97
CA TRP A 173 4.11 -11.46 -11.01
C TRP A 173 4.43 -10.06 -11.54
N GLN A 174 3.78 -9.06 -10.95
CA GLN A 174 4.01 -7.65 -11.28
C GLN A 174 4.04 -6.82 -9.98
N THR A 175 5.22 -6.37 -9.59
CA THR A 175 5.42 -5.46 -8.45
C THR A 175 5.17 -4.00 -8.82
N GLU A 176 5.11 -3.70 -10.12
CA GLU A 176 4.70 -2.41 -10.66
C GLU A 176 3.19 -2.47 -10.96
N THR A 177 2.37 -1.89 -10.09
CA THR A 177 1.01 -1.56 -10.52
C THR A 177 1.13 -0.39 -11.50
N PRO A 178 0.64 -0.49 -12.75
CA PRO A 178 0.48 0.69 -13.59
C PRO A 178 -0.46 1.61 -12.83
N VAL A 179 0.04 2.78 -12.42
CA VAL A 179 -0.83 3.88 -12.02
C VAL A 179 -1.66 4.18 -13.27
N GLY A 180 -2.93 3.79 -13.23
CA GLY A 180 -3.87 4.03 -14.32
C GLY A 180 -3.76 5.47 -14.81
N GLN A 181 -3.63 5.60 -16.13
CA GLN A 181 -3.80 6.85 -16.87
C GLN A 181 -5.19 7.43 -16.62
#